data_AF-A0A662FCM0-F1
#
_entry.id   AF-A0A662FCM0-F1
#
_cell.length_a   1.000
_cell.length_b   1.000
_cell.length_c   1.000
_cell.angle_alpha   90.00
_cell.angle_beta   90.00
_cell.angle_gamma   90.00
#
_symmetry.space_group_name_H-M   'P 1'
#
loop_
_entity.id
_entity.type
_entity.pdbx_description
1 polymer ?
#
loop_
_entity_poly.entity_id
_entity_poly.type
_entity_poly.pdbx_seq_one_letter_code
_entity_poly.pdbx_strand_id
1 'polypeptide(L)' 'MVSLLESLSNNERKVLTALKPKADLNTLLKTTKLKEVEVVRALQWLSNKGLIRVKKTTAKLIEL' A
#
# COMPACT_ATOMS: atom_id res chain seq x y z
N MET A 1 -25.04 6.41 -5.11
CA MET A 1 -24.23 5.18 -5.09
C MET A 1 -22.78 5.64 -5.11
N VAL A 2 -22.05 5.57 -3.99
CA VAL A 2 -20.69 6.13 -3.89
C VAL A 2 -19.75 5.24 -4.70
N SER A 3 -19.08 5.79 -5.70
CA SER A 3 -18.12 5.04 -6.49
C SER A 3 -16.92 4.65 -5.61
N LEU A 4 -16.29 3.51 -5.89
CA LEU A 4 -15.12 3.06 -5.13
C LEU A 4 -14.05 4.16 -5.03
N LEU A 5 -13.86 4.92 -6.11
CA LEU A 5 -12.91 6.03 -6.21
C LEU A 5 -13.25 7.21 -5.31
N GLU A 6 -14.52 7.50 -5.06
CA GLU A 6 -14.97 8.55 -4.13
C GLU A 6 -14.76 8.17 -2.66
N SER A 7 -14.68 6.86 -2.37
CA SER A 7 -14.42 6.35 -1.02
C SER A 7 -12.93 6.29 -0.63
N LEU A 8 -12.03 6.59 -1.58
CA LEU A 8 -10.58 6.49 -1.40
C LEU A 8 -9.98 7.89 -1.19
N SER A 9 -9.09 8.00 -0.21
CA SER A 9 -8.27 9.20 -0.03
C SER A 9 -7.29 9.41 -1.19
N ASN A 10 -6.74 10.62 -1.31
CA ASN A 10 -5.74 10.94 -2.34
C ASN A 10 -4.53 9.98 -2.29
N ASN A 11 -4.10 9.61 -1.08
CA ASN A 11 -2.98 8.69 -0.89
C ASN A 11 -3.34 7.26 -1.29
N GLU A 12 -4.52 6.77 -0.89
CA GLU A 12 -5.03 5.46 -1.32
C GLU A 12 -5.13 5.36 -2.84
N ARG A 13 -5.65 6.41 -3.50
CA ARG A 13 -5.75 6.44 -4.96
C ARG A 13 -4.37 6.39 -5.61
N LYS A 14 -3.42 7.22 -5.15
CA LYS A 14 -2.04 7.21 -5.65
C LYS A 14 -1.38 5.83 -5.50
N VAL A 15 -1.47 5.24 -4.31
CA VAL A 15 -0.92 3.91 -4.03
C VAL A 15 -1.58 2.84 -4.90
N LEU A 16 -2.91 2.87 -5.03
CA LEU A 16 -3.65 1.92 -5.86
C LEU A 16 -3.28 2.04 -7.34
N THR A 17 -3.14 3.27 -7.87
CA THR A 17 -2.73 3.49 -9.27
C THR A 17 -1.29 3.12 -9.54
N ALA A 18 -0.41 3.19 -8.53
CA ALA A 18 0.99 2.79 -8.64
C ALA A 18 1.19 1.28 -8.41
N LEU A 19 0.15 0.57 -7.95
CA LEU A 19 0.22 -0.83 -7.60
C LEU A 19 0.31 -1.71 -8.86
N LYS A 20 1.48 -2.31 -9.09
CA LYS A 20 1.67 -3.37 -10.09
C LYS A 20 1.54 -4.75 -9.44
N PRO A 21 1.24 -5.81 -10.21
CA PRO A 21 1.28 -7.18 -9.70
C PRO A 21 2.64 -7.46 -9.04
N LYS A 22 2.63 -7.85 -7.76
CA LYS A 22 3.83 -8.13 -6.93
C LYS A 22 4.75 -6.92 -6.66
N ALA A 23 4.22 -5.70 -6.67
CA ALA A 23 4.99 -4.52 -6.25
C ALA A 23 5.44 -4.62 -4.77
N ASP A 24 6.69 -4.29 -4.51
CA ASP A 24 7.25 -4.17 -3.16
C ASP A 24 7.13 -2.73 -2.62
N LEU A 25 7.31 -2.57 -1.30
CA LEU A 25 7.16 -1.28 -0.63
C LEU A 25 8.13 -0.22 -1.16
N ASN A 26 9.38 -0.58 -1.46
CA ASN A 26 10.37 0.38 -1.96
C ASN A 26 9.99 0.89 -3.35
N THR A 27 9.48 0.02 -4.22
CA THR A 27 8.96 0.43 -5.52
C THR A 27 7.82 1.43 -5.37
N LEU A 28 6.87 1.16 -4.45
CA LEU A 28 5.74 2.07 -4.22
C LEU A 28 6.17 3.42 -3.67
N LEU A 29 7.18 3.47 -2.79
CA LEU A 29 7.72 4.73 -2.27
C LEU A 29 8.31 5.59 -3.39
N LYS A 30 9.11 4.98 -4.27
CA LYS A 30 9.73 5.69 -5.40
C LYS A 30 8.71 6.22 -6.40
N THR A 31 7.67 5.44 -6.70
CA THR A 31 6.66 5.83 -7.69
C THR A 31 5.66 6.85 -7.16
N THR A 32 5.26 6.73 -5.89
CA THR A 32 4.23 7.60 -5.30
C THR A 32 4.79 8.90 -4.74
N LYS A 33 6.11 8.95 -4.46
CA LYS A 33 6.80 10.04 -3.75
C LYS A 33 6.17 10.37 -2.38
N LEU A 34 5.48 9.40 -1.78
CA LEU A 34 4.90 9.49 -0.44
C LEU A 34 5.91 9.04 0.61
N LYS A 35 5.69 9.41 1.87
CA LYS A 35 6.46 8.87 3.00
C LYS A 35 6.07 7.41 3.27
N GLU A 36 6.98 6.66 3.86
CA GLU A 36 6.76 5.24 4.19
C GLU A 36 5.48 5.02 5.01
N VAL A 37 5.29 5.82 6.07
CA VAL A 37 4.08 5.77 6.91
C VAL A 37 2.80 6.01 6.11
N GLU A 38 2.83 6.88 5.09
CA GLU A 38 1.67 7.19 4.27
C GLU A 38 1.34 6.03 3.33
N VAL A 39 2.36 5.42 2.71
CA VAL A 39 2.19 4.24 1.85
C VAL A 39 1.69 3.06 2.66
N VAL A 40 2.28 2.77 3.81
CA VAL A 40 1.85 1.67 4.69
C VAL A 40 0.41 1.86 5.15
N ARG A 41 0.03 3.10 5.53
CA ARG A 41 -1.34 3.40 5.95
C ARG A 41 -2.33 3.26 4.79
N ALA A 42 -1.98 3.73 3.59
CA ALA A 42 -2.79 3.55 2.40
C ALA A 42 -2.97 2.07 2.04
N LEU A 43 -1.89 1.28 2.07
CA LEU A 43 -1.95 -0.18 1.85
C LEU A 43 -2.84 -0.87 2.88
N GLN A 44 -2.79 -0.45 4.14
CA GLN A 44 -3.63 -1.00 5.20
C GLN A 44 -5.12 -0.69 4.96
N TRP A 45 -5.46 0.55 4.58
CA TRP A 45 -6.83 0.90 4.20
C TRP A 45 -7.34 0.14 2.99
N LEU A 46 -6.53 0.05 1.93
CA LEU A 46 -6.87 -0.73 0.73
C LEU A 46 -7.08 -2.22 1.05
N SER A 47 -6.26 -2.77 1.95
CA SER A 47 -6.40 -4.15 2.41
C SER A 47 -7.65 -4.35 3.25
N ASN A 48 -7.97 -3.42 4.16
CA ASN A 48 -9.18 -3.45 4.99
C ASN A 48 -10.45 -3.36 4.14
N LYS A 49 -10.39 -2.65 3.01
CA LYS A 49 -11.46 -2.57 2.00
C LYS A 49 -11.51 -3.81 1.09
N GLY A 50 -10.61 -4.78 1.25
CA GLY A 50 -10.56 -6.01 0.45
C GLY A 50 -10.04 -5.82 -0.99
N LEU A 51 -9.48 -4.65 -1.31
CA LEU A 51 -9.03 -4.31 -2.68
C LEU A 51 -7.66 -4.90 -3.02
N ILE A 52 -6.83 -5.14 -2.01
CA ILE A 52 -5.48 -5.69 -2.18
C ILE A 52 -5.20 -6.74 -1.10
N ARG A 53 -4.22 -7.61 -1.35
CA ARG A 53 -3.64 -8.48 -0.33
C ARG A 53 -2.21 -8.04 -0.06
N VAL A 54 -1.91 -7.74 1.19
CA VAL A 54 -0.56 -7.38 1.63
C VAL A 54 0.08 -8.60 2.27
N LYS A 55 1.14 -9.14 1.64
CA LYS A 55 1.97 -10.19 2.24
C LYS A 55 3.09 -9.54 3.04
N LYS A 56 3.08 -9.71 4.36
CA LYS A 56 4.20 -9.29 5.22
C LYS A 56 5.12 -10.48 5.44
N THR A 57 6.40 -10.30 5.11
CA THR A 57 7.45 -11.25 5.46
C THR A 57 8.27 -10.63 6.59
N THR A 58 8.16 -11.19 7.78
CA THR A 58 8.98 -10.78 8.93
C THR A 58 10.14 -11.77 9.04
N ALA A 59 11.36 -11.35 8.73
CA ALA A 59 12.55 -12.16 9.00
C ALA A 59 12.91 -12.03 10.48
N LYS A 60 13.01 -13.15 11.20
CA LYS A 60 13.63 -13.15 12.54
C LYS A 60 15.15 -13.15 12.33
N LEU A 61 15.79 -12.03 12.61
CA LEU A 61 17.24 -11.98 12.72
C LEU A 61 17.61 -12.56 14.09
N ILE A 62 18.35 -13.66 14.11
CA ILE A 62 18.96 -14.20 15.32
C ILE A 62 20.46 -13.91 15.17
N GLU A 63 20.98 -13.03 16.00
CA GLU A 63 22.41 -12.75 16.11
C GLU A 63 22.98 -13.52 17.32
N LEU A 64 24.22 -14.00 17.18
CA LEU A 64 24.96 -14.79 18.18
C LEU A 64 25.56 -13.90 19.28
#